data_AF-A0A357KZ52-F1
#
_entry.id   AF-A0A357KZ52-F1
#
_cell.length_a   1.000
_cell.length_b   1.000
_cell.length_c   1.000
_cell.angle_alpha   90.00
_cell.angle_beta   90.00
_cell.angle_gamma   90.00
#
_symmetry.space_group_name_H-M   'P 1'
#
loop_
_entity.id
_entity.type
_entity.pdbx_description
1 polymer ?
#
loop_
_entity_poly.entity_id
_entity_poly.type
_entity_poly.pdbx_seq_one_letter_code
_entity_poly.pdbx_strand_id
1 'polypeptide(L)' 'KRLVPVNHLEAHALSVRLTEAVEFPYLLLLISGGHTQLIEVAGVGRYRRLGTT' A
#
# COMPACT_ATOMS: atom_id res chain seq x y z
N LYS A 1 -23.55 -12.88 -6.40
CA LYS A 1 -22.12 -12.98 -6.01
C LYS A 1 -21.80 -11.79 -5.11
N ARG A 2 -20.99 -11.96 -4.05
CA ARG A 2 -20.65 -10.86 -3.12
C ARG A 2 -19.69 -9.87 -3.78
N LEU A 3 -19.94 -8.58 -3.63
CA LEU A 3 -19.05 -7.50 -4.06
C LEU A 3 -18.36 -6.90 -2.83
N VAL A 4 -17.07 -6.59 -2.95
CA VAL A 4 -16.28 -5.96 -1.89
C VAL A 4 -15.53 -4.78 -2.52
N PRO A 5 -15.81 -3.52 -2.10
CA PRO A 5 -15.05 -2.38 -2.59
C PRO A 5 -13.64 -2.42 -2.00
N VAL A 6 -12.65 -2.03 -2.79
CA VAL A 6 -11.24 -1.98 -2.39
C VAL A 6 -10.71 -0.57 -2.63
N ASN A 7 -9.98 -0.04 -1.66
CA ASN A 7 -9.32 1.25 -1.83
C ASN A 7 -8.15 1.10 -2.82
N HIS A 8 -8.08 1.99 -3.81
CA HIS A 8 -7.05 1.95 -4.85
C HIS A 8 -5.61 1.97 -4.30
N LEU A 9 -5.34 2.83 -3.29
CA LEU A 9 -4.01 2.93 -2.68
C LEU A 9 -3.70 1.73 -1.78
N GLU A 10 -4.72 1.17 -1.12
CA GLU A 10 -4.56 -0.06 -0.35
C GLU A 10 -4.19 -1.24 -1.25
N ALA A 11 -4.81 -1.32 -2.43
CA ALA A 11 -4.45 -2.32 -3.43
C ALA A 11 -2.99 -2.19 -3.88
N HIS A 12 -2.50 -0.97 -4.11
CA HIS A 12 -1.08 -0.72 -4.37
C HIS A 12 -0.17 -1.12 -3.22
N ALA A 13 -0.58 -0.86 -1.98
CA ALA A 13 0.23 -1.21 -0.82
C ALA A 13 0.37 -2.72 -0.65
N LEU A 14 -0.69 -3.49 -0.89
CA LEU A 14 -0.72 -4.94 -0.64
C LEU A 14 -0.27 -5.79 -1.84
N SER A 15 -0.22 -5.25 -3.05
CA SER A 15 0.06 -6.04 -4.26
C SER A 15 1.42 -6.74 -4.24
N VAL A 16 2.46 -6.13 -3.66
CA VAL A 16 3.79 -6.73 -3.54
C VAL A 16 3.76 -8.06 -2.76
N ARG A 17 2.81 -8.21 -1.82
CA ARG A 17 2.65 -9.42 -1.01
C ARG A 17 2.01 -10.58 -1.77
N LEU A 18 1.55 -10.35 -3.01
CA LEU A 18 1.05 -11.42 -3.88
C LEU A 18 2.18 -12.18 -4.58
N THR A 19 3.32 -11.53 -4.78
CA THR A 19 4.48 -12.11 -5.48
C THR A 19 5.66 -12.35 -4.54
N GLU A 20 5.80 -11.53 -3.50
CA GLU A 20 6.92 -11.57 -2.57
C GLU A 20 6.47 -11.86 -1.14
N ALA A 21 7.29 -12.57 -0.37
CA ALA A 21 7.05 -12.85 1.05
C ALA A 21 7.43 -11.65 1.94
N VAL A 22 6.77 -10.51 1.74
CA VAL A 22 7.00 -9.30 2.56
C VAL A 22 6.09 -9.33 3.78
N GLU A 23 6.70 -9.37 4.97
CA GLU A 23 6.00 -9.24 6.25
C GLU A 23 5.78 -7.78 6.64
N PHE A 24 4.72 -7.52 7.40
CA PHE A 24 4.57 -6.22 8.05
C PHE A 24 5.50 -6.12 9.28
N PRO A 25 5.98 -4.91 9.65
CA PRO A 25 5.85 -3.66 8.91
C PRO A 25 6.88 -3.56 7.77
N TYR A 26 6.52 -2.85 6.70
CA TYR A 26 7.46 -2.46 5.64
C TYR A 26 7.23 -1.04 5.16
N LEU A 27 8.22 -0.49 4.46
CA LEU A 27 8.13 0.81 3.79
C LEU A 27 7.72 0.61 2.33
N LEU A 28 6.75 1.39 1.89
CA LEU A 28 6.33 1.52 0.51
C LEU A 28 6.77 2.89 -0.02
N LEU A 29 7.53 2.87 -1.11
CA LEU A 29 7.76 4.02 -1.96
C LEU A 29 6.84 3.93 -3.17
N LEU A 30 5.72 4.65 -3.14
CA LEU A 30 4.74 4.67 -4.22
C LEU A 30 5.06 5.81 -5.17
N ILE A 31 5.58 5.47 -6.35
CA ILE A 31 5.91 6.44 -7.41
C ILE A 31 5.18 6.04 -8.69
N SER A 32 4.36 6.95 -9.19
CA SER A 32 3.55 6.81 -10.40
C SER A 32 3.30 8.19 -11.02
N GLY A 33 2.57 8.26 -12.15
CA GLY A 33 2.18 9.54 -12.74
C GLY A 33 1.26 10.40 -11.86
N GLY A 34 0.54 9.81 -10.89
CA GLY A 34 -0.39 10.53 -10.00
C GLY A 34 0.00 10.54 -8.53
N HIS A 35 1.06 9.83 -8.14
CA HIS A 35 1.44 9.65 -6.73
C HIS A 35 2.95 9.59 -6.57
N THR A 36 3.46 10.34 -5.60
CA THR A 36 4.81 10.21 -5.07
C THR A 36 4.72 10.24 -3.56
N GLN A 37 4.71 9.08 -2.91
CA GLN A 37 4.45 8.95 -1.48
C GLN A 37 5.40 7.95 -0.82
N LEU A 38 5.85 8.28 0.39
CA LEU A 38 6.53 7.35 1.29
C LEU A 38 5.56 6.94 2.41
N ILE A 39 5.31 5.65 2.54
CA ILE A 39 4.26 5.11 3.42
C ILE A 39 4.83 3.98 4.27
N GLU A 40 4.61 4.03 5.58
CA GLU A 40 4.77 2.86 6.46
C GLU A 40 3.50 2.01 6.38
N VAL A 41 3.69 0.74 6.04
CA VAL A 41 2.63 -0.26 5.97
C VAL A 41 2.75 -1.21 7.16
N ALA A 42 1.95 -0.98 8.20
CA ALA A 42 1.97 -1.76 9.45
C ALA A 42 0.94 -2.91 9.47
N GLY A 43 0.08 -3.00 8.46
CA GLY A 43 -0.95 -4.02 8.33
C GLY A 43 -2.09 -3.58 7.42
N VAL A 44 -3.03 -4.49 7.14
CA VAL A 44 -4.27 -4.15 6.42
C VAL A 44 -5.04 -3.08 7.20
N GLY A 45 -5.46 -2.01 6.52
CA GLY A 45 -6.09 -0.85 7.16
C GLY A 45 -5.17 0.00 8.06
N ARG A 46 -3.86 -0.31 8.15
CA ARG A 46 -2.90 0.39 9.02
C ARG A 46 -1.74 0.95 8.21
N TYR A 47 -1.91 2.17 7.73
CA TYR A 47 -0.97 2.87 6.86
C TYR A 47 -0.65 4.24 7.43
N ARG A 48 0.63 4.64 7.41
CA ARG A 48 1.05 5.97 7.82
C ARG A 48 1.89 6.62 6.73
N ARG A 49 1.38 7.70 6.15
CA ARG A 49 2.12 8.50 5.16
C ARG A 49 3.21 9.29 5.88
N LEU A 50 4.45 9.01 5.52
CA LEU A 50 5.66 9.66 6.04
C LEU A 50 6.03 10.90 5.20
N GLY A 51 5.69 10.90 3.91
CA GLY A 51 5.95 12.02 3.01
C GLY A 51 5.15 11.94 1.71
N THR A 52 5.00 13.09 1.05
CA THR A 52 4.43 13.24 -0.30
C THR A 52 5.06 14.45 -0.96
N THR A 53 5.09 14.48 -2.30
CA THR A 53 5.36 15.71 -3.08
C THR A 53 4.10 16.55 -3.22
#